data_AF-A0A2H3IPL3-F1
#
_entry.id   AF-A0A2H3IPL3-F1
#
_cell.length_a   1.000
_cell.length_b   1.000
_cell.length_c   1.000
_cell.angle_alpha   90.00
_cell.angle_beta   90.00
_cell.angle_gamma   90.00
#
_symmetry.space_group_name_H-M   'P 1'
#
loop_
_entity.id
_entity.type
_entity.pdbx_description
1 polymer ?
#
loop_
_entity_poly.entity_id
_entity_poly.type
_entity_poly.pdbx_seq_one_letter_code
_entity_poly.pdbx_strand_id
1 'polypeptide(L)'
;MASYNLLNQEEEDALHKSRLLNVEEKPFKRITKRLLASDSLITAPLSLPPTPPPESGDAEDDSETHRQKKIEEWRQFKEAVTLDFAAFESSIARIQFLLKNNEKERERYAAEKLRIQSTAQDVRDNTVELRVQLEAAQKTLNLRKTYDNLTEKITSNRLLRPREDQRSNLEKLQVEILELEKESKEYAKTWSERREQFGRIVEEGMQLRRLIRDEKEEVERREGMQEGDGEGGDEDESSTKGRVSGVNSPRPESEDSAPPPSLKLQADRLQAETAGAASPLRQSMSMTEEKGEDVDMADEGEVDELEEGEADERDEKMDTT
;
A
#
# COMPACT_ATOMS: atom_id res chain seq x y z
N MET A 1 33.51 0.64 -21.45
CA MET A 1 32.32 1.05 -22.22
C MET A 1 32.76 2.14 -23.18
N ALA A 2 32.52 1.98 -24.48
CA ALA A 2 32.88 3.01 -25.45
C ALA A 2 32.06 4.28 -25.17
N SER A 3 32.75 5.41 -24.99
CA SER A 3 32.11 6.71 -24.85
C SER A 3 31.65 7.19 -26.22
N TYR A 4 30.36 7.07 -26.51
CA TYR A 4 29.74 7.66 -27.70
C TYR A 4 29.56 9.16 -27.47
N ASN A 5 30.63 9.93 -27.71
CA ASN A 5 30.58 11.38 -27.72
C ASN A 5 30.23 11.87 -29.13
N LEU A 6 29.61 13.06 -29.23
CA LEU A 6 29.49 13.74 -30.52
C LEU A 6 30.89 13.95 -31.08
N LEU A 7 31.02 13.64 -32.37
CA LEU A 7 32.26 13.79 -33.09
C LEU A 7 32.49 15.29 -33.35
N ASN A 8 33.75 15.74 -33.29
CA ASN A 8 34.05 17.14 -33.60
C ASN A 8 33.95 17.38 -35.11
N GLN A 9 33.68 18.63 -35.53
CA GLN A 9 33.52 18.96 -36.95
C GLN A 9 34.69 18.48 -37.82
N GLU A 10 35.92 18.60 -37.33
CA GLU A 10 37.12 18.17 -38.06
C GLU A 10 37.16 16.65 -38.30
N GLU A 11 36.70 15.88 -37.31
CA GLU A 11 36.63 14.42 -37.36
C GLU A 11 35.46 13.96 -38.24
N GLU A 12 34.31 14.66 -38.21
CA GLU A 12 33.19 14.43 -39.13
C GLU A 12 33.59 14.69 -40.57
N ASP A 13 34.28 15.80 -40.83
CA ASP A 13 34.79 16.15 -42.16
C ASP A 13 35.80 15.12 -42.67
N ALA A 14 36.68 14.61 -41.80
CA ALA A 14 37.62 13.55 -42.14
C ALA A 14 36.91 12.23 -42.48
N LEU A 15 35.85 11.89 -41.75
CA LEU A 15 35.02 10.72 -42.01
C LEU A 15 34.26 10.86 -43.33
N HIS A 16 33.71 12.05 -43.60
CA HIS A 16 33.03 12.37 -44.85
C HIS A 16 33.98 12.26 -46.05
N LYS A 17 35.18 12.84 -45.94
CA LYS A 17 36.23 12.76 -46.96
C LYS A 17 36.65 11.32 -47.26
N SER A 18 36.85 10.51 -46.22
CA SER A 18 37.31 9.12 -46.38
C SER A 18 36.22 8.20 -46.94
N ARG A 19 34.96 8.37 -46.51
CA ARG A 19 33.87 7.42 -46.81
C ARG A 19 32.91 7.86 -47.92
N LEU A 20 32.41 9.10 -47.86
CA LEU A 20 31.32 9.56 -48.74
C LEU A 20 31.83 10.31 -49.97
N LEU A 21 32.79 11.21 -49.80
CA LEU A 21 33.24 12.10 -50.87
C LEU A 21 33.76 11.33 -52.08
N ASN A 22 34.52 10.25 -51.85
CA ASN A 22 35.06 9.39 -52.90
C ASN A 22 33.96 8.66 -53.71
N VAL A 23 32.77 8.47 -53.15
CA VAL A 23 31.64 7.83 -53.83
C VAL A 23 30.86 8.87 -54.62
N GLU A 24 30.62 10.03 -54.02
CA GLU A 24 29.82 11.12 -54.59
C GLU A 24 30.54 11.85 -55.74
N GLU A 25 31.87 11.96 -55.69
CA GLU A 25 32.64 12.65 -56.73
C GLU A 25 32.88 11.78 -57.99
N LYS A 26 32.67 10.47 -57.91
CA LYS A 26 32.98 9.53 -59.01
C LYS A 26 32.24 9.85 -60.32
N PRO A 27 30.92 10.09 -60.32
CA PRO A 27 30.20 10.45 -61.55
C PRO A 27 30.72 11.76 -62.14
N PHE A 28 30.99 12.76 -61.28
CA PHE A 28 31.57 14.03 -61.69
C PHE A 28 32.94 13.83 -62.35
N LYS A 29 33.88 13.13 -61.68
CA LYS A 29 35.22 12.84 -62.22
C LYS A 29 35.16 12.10 -63.56
N ARG A 30 34.19 11.20 -63.74
CA ARG A 30 34.00 10.45 -64.99
C ARG A 30 33.55 11.35 -66.14
N ILE A 31 32.57 12.22 -65.89
CA ILE A 31 32.13 13.24 -66.87
C ILE A 31 33.29 14.18 -67.21
N THR A 32 34.00 14.69 -66.20
CA THR A 32 35.15 15.59 -66.41
C THR A 32 36.22 14.93 -67.27
N LYS A 33 36.59 13.68 -66.96
CA LYS A 33 37.57 12.93 -67.75
C LYS A 33 37.08 12.71 -69.18
N ARG A 34 35.82 12.32 -69.38
CA ARG A 34 35.28 12.00 -70.71
C ARG A 34 35.14 13.24 -71.62
N LEU A 35 34.84 14.40 -71.05
CA LEU A 35 34.61 15.63 -71.84
C LEU A 35 35.87 16.50 -71.99
N LEU A 36 36.76 16.52 -70.99
CA LEU A 36 37.88 17.47 -70.93
C LEU A 36 39.26 16.82 -71.08
N ALA A 37 39.36 15.49 -71.12
CA ALA A 37 40.65 14.86 -71.36
C ALA A 37 41.12 15.08 -72.81
N SER A 38 42.44 15.14 -73.00
CA SER A 38 43.06 15.42 -74.30
C SER A 38 42.76 14.38 -75.38
N ASP A 39 42.37 13.18 -74.98
CA ASP A 39 41.95 12.05 -75.82
C ASP A 39 40.43 12.05 -76.10
N SER A 40 39.67 13.02 -75.58
CA SER A 40 38.24 13.13 -75.85
C SER A 40 37.98 13.44 -77.33
N LEU A 41 36.94 12.82 -77.90
CA LEU A 41 36.47 13.09 -79.26
C LEU A 41 36.03 14.56 -79.46
N ILE A 42 35.80 15.30 -78.37
CA ILE A 42 35.47 16.73 -78.39
C ILE A 42 36.73 17.59 -78.53
N THR A 43 37.84 17.18 -77.93
CA THR A 43 39.10 17.94 -77.86
C THR A 43 40.08 17.51 -78.95
N ALA A 44 39.94 16.30 -79.49
CA ALA A 44 40.70 15.84 -80.64
C ALA A 44 40.35 16.71 -81.86
N PRO A 45 41.34 17.40 -82.48
CA PRO A 45 41.09 18.16 -83.68
C PRO A 45 40.54 17.21 -84.74
N LEU A 46 39.38 17.56 -85.30
CA LEU A 46 38.84 16.89 -86.48
C LEU A 46 39.94 16.98 -87.53
N SER A 47 40.71 15.90 -87.76
CA SER A 47 41.71 15.90 -88.82
C SER A 47 40.93 16.04 -90.13
N LEU A 48 40.81 17.27 -90.60
CA LEU A 48 40.35 17.51 -91.96
C LEU A 48 41.31 16.72 -92.85
N PRO A 49 40.83 15.85 -93.74
CA PRO A 49 41.71 15.21 -94.68
C PRO A 49 42.44 16.32 -95.46
N PRO A 50 43.76 16.18 -95.69
CA PRO A 50 44.47 17.12 -96.54
C PRO A 50 43.77 17.16 -97.90
N THR A 51 43.31 18.34 -98.30
CA THR A 51 42.91 18.63 -99.68
C THR A 51 44.21 18.79 -100.46
N PRO A 52 44.63 17.82 -101.32
CA PRO A 52 43.89 17.25 -102.46
C PRO A 52 43.76 15.70 -102.48
N PRO A 53 42.87 15.11 -103.30
CA PRO A 53 42.60 13.66 -103.30
C PRO A 53 43.75 12.86 -103.96
N PRO A 54 44.25 11.77 -103.35
CA PRO A 54 45.20 10.86 -103.99
C PRO A 54 44.50 10.03 -105.09
N GLU A 55 45.05 10.08 -106.31
CA GLU A 55 44.69 9.18 -107.42
C GLU A 55 45.17 7.76 -107.12
N SER A 56 44.33 6.93 -106.51
CA SER A 56 44.52 5.47 -106.49
C SER A 56 43.20 4.78 -106.12
N GLY A 57 42.63 4.05 -107.09
CA GLY A 57 41.30 3.43 -107.05
C GLY A 57 41.10 2.25 -106.09
N ASP A 58 41.98 2.07 -105.10
CA ASP A 58 41.79 1.13 -103.98
C ASP A 58 41.46 1.84 -102.66
N ALA A 59 41.42 3.18 -102.65
CA ALA A 59 41.27 4.00 -101.44
C ALA A 59 39.81 4.31 -101.03
N GLU A 60 38.81 4.02 -101.87
CA GLU A 60 37.41 4.34 -101.57
C GLU A 60 36.84 3.43 -100.47
N ASP A 61 37.11 2.12 -100.52
CA ASP A 61 36.59 1.13 -99.57
C ASP A 61 37.22 1.29 -98.16
N ASP A 62 38.52 1.57 -98.09
CA ASP A 62 39.20 1.92 -96.83
C ASP A 62 38.69 3.25 -96.25
N SER A 63 38.40 4.24 -97.09
CA SER A 63 37.89 5.54 -96.62
C SER A 63 36.46 5.47 -96.07
N GLU A 64 35.60 4.61 -96.64
CA GLU A 64 34.23 4.40 -96.17
C GLU A 64 34.18 3.60 -94.87
N THR A 65 34.99 2.55 -94.75
CA THR A 65 35.09 1.78 -93.50
C THR A 65 35.64 2.63 -92.36
N HIS A 66 36.61 3.53 -92.62
CA HIS A 66 37.12 4.49 -91.62
C HIS A 66 36.06 5.52 -91.20
N ARG A 67 35.23 6.01 -92.14
CA ARG A 67 34.11 6.91 -91.81
C ARG A 67 33.05 6.22 -90.96
N GLN A 68 32.70 4.97 -91.29
CA GLN A 68 31.72 4.19 -90.53
C GLN A 68 32.22 3.92 -89.10
N LYS A 69 33.49 3.54 -88.92
CA LYS A 69 34.12 3.36 -87.60
C LYS A 69 34.03 4.64 -86.76
N LYS A 70 34.36 5.79 -87.35
CA LYS A 70 34.29 7.10 -86.66
C LYS A 70 32.86 7.46 -86.24
N ILE A 71 31.86 7.19 -87.09
CA ILE A 71 30.45 7.43 -86.77
C ILE A 71 30.00 6.55 -85.60
N GLU A 72 30.42 5.28 -85.58
CA GLU A 72 30.11 4.35 -84.50
C GLU A 72 30.81 4.73 -83.18
N GLU A 73 32.07 5.17 -83.23
CA GLU A 73 32.79 5.73 -82.07
C GLU A 73 32.06 6.96 -81.49
N TRP A 74 31.57 7.86 -82.36
CA TRP A 74 30.78 9.02 -81.94
C TRP A 74 29.44 8.62 -81.32
N ARG A 75 28.79 7.57 -81.86
CA ARG A 75 27.55 7.03 -81.29
C ARG A 75 27.79 6.46 -79.89
N GLN A 76 28.81 5.62 -79.73
CA GLN A 76 29.19 5.03 -78.45
C GLN A 76 29.60 6.10 -77.44
N PHE A 77 30.34 7.12 -77.86
CA PHE A 77 30.69 8.26 -77.02
C PHE A 77 29.46 9.02 -76.53
N LYS A 78 28.51 9.31 -77.42
CA LYS A 78 27.26 10.00 -77.05
C LYS A 78 26.45 9.18 -76.04
N GLU A 79 26.32 7.87 -76.26
CA GLU A 79 25.63 6.98 -75.33
C GLU A 79 26.31 6.96 -73.97
N ALA A 80 27.63 6.80 -73.94
CA ALA A 80 28.42 6.78 -72.72
C ALA A 80 28.33 8.12 -71.95
N VAL A 81 28.37 9.26 -72.65
CA VAL A 81 28.16 10.58 -72.03
C VAL A 81 26.74 10.69 -71.43
N THR A 82 25.72 10.21 -72.14
CA THR A 82 24.34 10.24 -71.66
C THR A 82 24.17 9.41 -70.39
N LEU A 83 24.77 8.22 -70.34
CA LEU A 83 24.78 7.37 -69.14
C LEU A 83 25.51 8.01 -67.95
N ASP A 84 26.63 8.69 -68.19
CA ASP A 84 27.36 9.37 -67.14
C ASP A 84 26.58 10.56 -66.55
N PHE A 85 25.91 11.35 -67.40
CA PHE A 85 25.03 12.44 -66.92
C PHE A 85 23.83 11.90 -66.14
N ALA A 86 23.20 10.81 -66.59
CA ALA A 86 22.14 10.15 -65.84
C ALA A 86 22.62 9.65 -64.45
N ALA A 87 23.82 9.07 -64.39
CA ALA A 87 24.43 8.66 -63.13
C ALA A 87 24.73 9.86 -62.20
N PHE A 88 25.17 10.99 -62.77
CA PHE A 88 25.41 12.22 -62.02
C PHE A 88 24.12 12.86 -61.49
N GLU A 89 23.06 12.93 -62.31
CA GLU A 89 21.73 13.38 -61.87
C GLU A 89 21.20 12.53 -60.71
N SER A 90 21.34 11.19 -60.82
CA SER A 90 20.98 10.27 -59.74
C SER A 90 21.77 10.55 -58.45
N SER A 91 23.07 10.84 -58.56
CA SER A 91 23.90 11.17 -57.40
C SER A 91 23.47 12.48 -56.72
N ILE A 92 23.11 13.51 -57.49
CA ILE A 92 22.62 14.78 -56.96
C ILE A 92 21.27 14.58 -56.27
N ALA A 93 20.34 13.85 -56.91
CA ALA A 93 19.03 13.57 -56.33
C ALA A 93 19.15 12.83 -54.99
N ARG A 94 20.08 11.86 -54.91
CA ARG A 94 20.38 11.15 -53.66
C ARG A 94 20.88 12.10 -52.58
N ILE A 95 21.84 12.97 -52.87
CA ILE A 95 22.39 13.94 -51.89
C ILE A 95 21.27 14.87 -51.38
N GLN A 96 20.42 15.37 -52.27
CA GLN A 96 19.29 16.23 -51.89
C GLN A 96 18.27 15.49 -51.01
N PHE A 97 17.98 14.22 -51.34
CA PHE A 97 17.09 13.39 -50.52
C PHE A 97 17.69 13.14 -49.13
N LEU A 98 18.98 12.80 -49.06
CA LEU A 98 19.67 12.59 -47.78
C LEU A 98 19.66 13.86 -46.93
N LEU A 99 19.91 15.03 -47.51
CA LEU A 99 19.86 16.30 -46.81
C LEU A 99 18.47 16.55 -46.20
N LYS A 100 17.41 16.46 -47.02
CA LYS A 100 16.03 16.66 -46.58
C LYS A 100 15.60 15.63 -45.52
N ASN A 101 16.03 14.38 -45.67
CA ASN A 101 15.72 13.33 -44.72
C ASN A 101 16.44 13.57 -43.38
N ASN A 102 17.73 13.90 -43.42
CA ASN A 102 18.50 14.24 -42.22
C ASN A 102 17.92 15.45 -41.49
N GLU A 103 17.44 16.48 -42.19
CA GLU A 103 16.74 17.61 -41.57
C GLU A 103 15.49 17.17 -40.81
N LYS A 104 14.63 16.36 -41.44
CA LYS A 104 13.43 15.82 -40.80
C LYS A 104 13.76 14.93 -39.60
N GLU A 105 14.78 14.08 -39.72
CA GLU A 105 15.17 13.20 -38.63
C GLU A 105 15.77 13.99 -37.45
N ARG A 106 16.51 15.07 -37.73
CA ARG A 106 16.97 16.00 -36.69
C ARG A 106 15.81 16.70 -35.98
N GLU A 107 14.80 17.15 -36.72
CA GLU A 107 13.57 17.72 -36.14
C GLU A 107 12.84 16.69 -35.27
N ARG A 108 12.72 15.45 -35.74
CA ARG A 108 12.14 14.35 -34.98
C ARG A 108 12.91 14.08 -33.69
N TYR A 109 14.24 14.00 -33.75
CA TYR A 109 15.06 13.81 -32.54
C TYR A 109 14.98 14.99 -31.58
N ALA A 110 14.87 16.22 -32.09
CA ALA A 110 14.68 17.39 -31.25
C ALA A 110 13.32 17.35 -30.51
N ALA A 111 12.24 17.00 -31.23
CA ALA A 111 10.91 16.84 -30.64
C ALA A 111 10.88 15.70 -29.61
N GLU A 112 11.47 14.56 -29.95
CA GLU A 112 11.54 13.39 -29.07
C GLU A 112 12.38 13.67 -27.82
N LYS A 113 13.49 14.41 -27.96
CA LYS A 113 14.29 14.87 -26.81
C LYS A 113 13.45 15.71 -25.85
N LEU A 114 12.66 16.65 -26.36
CA LEU A 114 11.77 17.46 -25.52
C LEU A 114 10.71 16.60 -24.83
N ARG A 115 10.12 15.64 -25.54
CA ARG A 115 9.16 14.68 -24.99
C ARG A 115 9.77 13.89 -23.84
N ILE A 116 10.94 13.30 -24.03
CA ILE A 116 11.67 12.54 -23.01
C ILE A 116 12.00 13.43 -21.81
N GLN A 117 12.44 14.67 -22.04
CA GLN A 117 12.74 15.62 -20.97
C GLN A 117 11.49 15.99 -20.16
N SER A 118 10.34 16.20 -20.82
CA SER A 118 9.05 16.42 -20.16
C SER A 118 8.66 15.22 -19.30
N THR A 119 8.65 14.01 -19.88
CA THR A 119 8.30 12.79 -19.14
C THR A 119 9.24 12.55 -17.96
N ALA A 120 10.54 12.80 -18.13
CA ALA A 120 11.49 12.69 -17.03
C ALA A 120 11.21 13.70 -15.91
N GLN A 121 10.74 14.90 -16.26
CA GLN A 121 10.33 15.90 -15.27
C GLN A 121 9.04 15.48 -14.56
N ASP A 122 8.03 15.04 -15.31
CA ASP A 122 6.75 14.54 -14.75
C ASP A 122 6.98 13.40 -13.75
N VAL A 123 7.89 12.47 -14.06
CA VAL A 123 8.26 11.36 -13.16
C VAL A 123 8.92 11.89 -11.88
N ARG A 124 9.77 12.91 -11.97
CA ARG A 124 10.39 13.51 -10.76
C ARG A 124 9.34 14.17 -9.89
N ASP A 125 8.42 14.92 -10.49
CA ASP A 125 7.37 15.64 -9.77
C ASP A 125 6.41 14.65 -9.10
N ASN A 126 5.98 13.61 -9.82
CA ASN A 126 5.18 12.52 -9.26
C ASN A 126 5.89 11.80 -8.11
N THR A 127 7.20 11.57 -8.23
CA THR A 127 8.00 10.95 -7.16
C THR A 127 8.01 11.82 -5.90
N VAL A 128 8.06 13.14 -6.04
CA VAL A 128 7.98 14.08 -4.90
C VAL A 128 6.59 14.02 -4.25
N GLU A 129 5.53 14.03 -5.05
CA GLU A 129 4.15 13.90 -4.54
C GLU A 129 3.94 12.58 -3.78
N LEU A 130 4.40 11.46 -4.33
CA LEU A 130 4.31 10.15 -3.68
C LEU A 130 5.06 10.12 -2.35
N ARG A 131 6.21 10.80 -2.23
CA ARG A 131 6.92 10.92 -0.95
C ARG A 131 6.12 11.67 0.09
N VAL A 132 5.43 12.75 -0.29
CA VAL A 132 4.55 13.52 0.62
C VAL A 132 3.37 12.65 1.07
N GLN A 133 2.74 11.92 0.14
CA GLN A 133 1.64 11.01 0.47
C GLN A 133 2.09 9.89 1.41
N LEU A 134 3.28 9.33 1.18
CA LEU A 134 3.88 8.31 2.03
C LEU A 134 4.11 8.86 3.45
N GLU A 135 4.65 10.07 3.59
CA GLU A 135 4.85 10.69 4.90
C GLU A 135 3.53 10.90 5.65
N ALA A 136 2.49 11.37 4.95
CA ALA A 136 1.15 11.55 5.51
C ALA A 136 0.52 10.21 5.96
N ALA A 137 0.68 9.16 5.15
CA ALA A 137 0.22 7.81 5.47
C ALA A 137 0.96 7.24 6.69
N GLN A 138 2.28 7.44 6.78
CA GLN A 138 3.07 7.03 7.94
C GLN A 138 2.65 7.75 9.23
N LYS A 139 2.39 9.05 9.17
CA LYS A 139 1.84 9.82 10.31
C LYS A 139 0.51 9.24 10.78
N THR A 140 -0.39 8.95 9.84
CA THR A 140 -1.70 8.35 10.14
C THR A 140 -1.56 6.96 10.76
N LEU A 141 -0.66 6.13 10.24
CA LEU A 141 -0.37 4.80 10.78
C LEU A 141 0.20 4.88 12.20
N ASN A 142 1.09 5.82 12.48
CA ASN A 142 1.61 6.05 13.82
C ASN A 142 0.51 6.47 14.79
N LEU A 143 -0.41 7.35 14.38
CA LEU A 143 -1.58 7.70 15.19
C LEU A 143 -2.46 6.48 15.48
N ARG A 144 -2.74 5.64 14.47
CA ARG A 144 -3.51 4.40 14.68
C ARG A 144 -2.83 3.47 15.69
N LYS A 145 -1.52 3.26 15.58
CA LYS A 145 -0.75 2.49 16.57
C LYS A 145 -0.88 3.06 17.98
N THR A 146 -0.88 4.39 18.13
CA THR A 146 -1.10 5.00 19.47
C THR A 146 -2.50 4.73 20.00
N TYR A 147 -3.53 4.77 19.15
CA TYR A 147 -4.89 4.42 19.53
C TYR A 147 -5.03 2.93 19.86
N ASP A 148 -4.38 2.05 19.11
CA ASP A 148 -4.37 0.62 19.38
C ASP A 148 -3.72 0.35 20.74
N ASN A 149 -2.58 0.97 21.04
CA ASN A 149 -1.91 0.86 22.34
C ASN A 149 -2.79 1.37 23.50
N LEU A 150 -3.51 2.48 23.31
CA LEU A 150 -4.45 2.99 24.31
C LEU A 150 -5.64 2.06 24.48
N THR A 151 -6.15 1.51 23.39
CA THR A 151 -7.26 0.56 23.39
C THR A 151 -6.86 -0.70 24.13
N GLU A 152 -5.69 -1.28 23.84
CA GLU A 152 -5.15 -2.43 24.55
C GLU A 152 -5.01 -2.14 26.04
N LYS A 153 -4.51 -0.98 26.45
CA LYS A 153 -4.45 -0.60 27.88
C LYS A 153 -5.83 -0.54 28.55
N ILE A 154 -6.85 -0.10 27.82
CA ILE A 154 -8.23 0.01 28.34
C ILE A 154 -8.89 -1.38 28.39
N THR A 155 -8.72 -2.21 27.36
CA THR A 155 -9.41 -3.50 27.22
C THR A 155 -8.69 -4.65 27.93
N SER A 156 -7.37 -4.62 28.07
CA SER A 156 -6.59 -5.64 28.80
C SER A 156 -6.66 -5.49 30.32
N ASN A 157 -7.01 -4.30 30.82
CA ASN A 157 -7.11 -4.07 32.25
C ASN A 157 -8.38 -4.73 32.80
N ARG A 158 -8.21 -5.92 33.39
CA ARG A 158 -9.29 -6.68 34.02
C ARG A 158 -10.04 -5.92 35.13
N LEU A 159 -9.45 -4.87 35.71
CA LEU A 159 -10.12 -4.02 36.71
C LEU A 159 -11.11 -3.04 36.08
N LEU A 160 -10.93 -2.68 34.80
CA LEU A 160 -11.86 -1.84 34.05
C LEU A 160 -12.98 -2.71 33.48
N ARG A 161 -14.13 -2.69 34.14
CA ARG A 161 -15.34 -3.33 33.60
C ARG A 161 -15.88 -2.56 32.39
N PRO A 162 -16.53 -3.24 31.43
CA PRO A 162 -17.26 -2.59 30.35
C PRO A 162 -18.25 -1.54 30.86
N ARG A 163 -18.45 -0.46 30.09
CA ARG A 163 -19.32 0.65 30.50
C ARG A 163 -20.77 0.22 30.73
N GLU A 164 -21.25 -0.75 29.96
CA GLU A 164 -22.62 -1.25 30.08
C GLU A 164 -22.83 -2.01 31.40
N ASP A 165 -21.87 -2.85 31.79
CA ASP A 165 -21.88 -3.54 33.08
C ASP A 165 -21.79 -2.57 34.25
N GLN A 166 -20.98 -1.52 34.12
CA GLN A 166 -20.90 -0.46 35.14
C GLN A 166 -22.23 0.28 35.29
N ARG A 167 -22.92 0.59 34.18
CA ARG A 167 -24.24 1.25 34.21
C ARG A 167 -25.29 0.39 34.89
N SER A 168 -25.40 -0.89 34.52
CA SER A 168 -26.36 -1.80 35.16
C SER A 168 -26.07 -2.00 36.65
N ASN A 169 -24.80 -2.03 37.06
CA ASN A 169 -24.44 -2.11 38.48
C ASN A 169 -24.79 -0.82 39.23
N LEU A 170 -24.56 0.35 38.62
CA LEU A 170 -24.97 1.63 39.21
C LEU A 170 -26.48 1.73 39.38
N GLU A 171 -27.25 1.28 38.39
CA GLU A 171 -28.71 1.24 38.47
C GLU A 171 -29.19 0.33 39.60
N LYS A 172 -28.61 -0.87 39.74
CA LYS A 172 -28.91 -1.78 40.85
C LYS A 172 -28.61 -1.16 42.22
N LEU A 173 -27.44 -0.55 42.38
CA LEU A 173 -27.06 0.12 43.63
C LEU A 173 -27.98 1.32 43.93
N GLN A 174 -28.42 2.06 42.91
CA GLN A 174 -29.38 3.13 43.08
C GLN A 174 -30.74 2.61 43.57
N VAL A 175 -31.22 1.50 43.02
CA VAL A 175 -32.46 0.86 43.49
C VAL A 175 -32.33 0.39 44.93
N GLU A 176 -31.22 -0.25 45.28
CA GLU A 176 -30.95 -0.73 46.64
C GLU A 176 -30.84 0.44 47.65
N ILE A 177 -30.18 1.54 47.28
CA ILE A 177 -30.13 2.75 48.12
C ILE A 177 -31.53 3.30 48.36
N LEU A 178 -32.37 3.38 47.32
CA LEU A 178 -33.74 3.87 47.46
C LEU A 178 -34.59 2.97 48.37
N GLU A 179 -34.38 1.65 48.30
CA GLU A 179 -35.04 0.68 49.17
C GLU A 179 -34.58 0.84 50.62
N LEU A 180 -33.28 0.89 50.89
CA LEU A 180 -32.73 1.11 52.23
C LEU A 180 -33.13 2.47 52.83
N GLU A 181 -33.22 3.51 52.01
CA GLU A 181 -33.73 4.81 52.45
C GLU A 181 -35.22 4.74 52.83
N LYS A 182 -36.01 3.93 52.13
CA LYS A 182 -37.42 3.69 52.46
C LYS A 182 -37.54 2.90 53.75
N GLU A 183 -36.79 1.82 53.89
CA GLU A 183 -36.73 1.01 55.12
C GLU A 183 -36.27 1.85 56.32
N SER A 184 -35.24 2.68 56.16
CA SER A 184 -34.77 3.60 57.20
C SER A 184 -35.88 4.59 57.62
N LYS A 185 -36.65 5.12 56.68
CA LYS A 185 -37.81 5.96 56.98
C LYS A 185 -38.91 5.19 57.72
N GLU A 186 -39.14 3.93 57.38
CA GLU A 186 -40.10 3.05 58.07
C GLU A 186 -39.62 2.70 59.49
N TYR A 187 -38.34 2.39 59.68
CA TYR A 187 -37.75 2.21 61.01
C TYR A 187 -37.80 3.48 61.86
N ALA A 188 -37.58 4.65 61.27
CA ALA A 188 -37.73 5.92 61.97
C ALA A 188 -39.18 6.13 62.46
N LYS A 189 -40.18 5.77 61.64
CA LYS A 189 -41.60 5.82 62.03
C LYS A 189 -41.90 4.86 63.17
N THR A 190 -41.57 3.58 63.02
CA THR A 190 -41.82 2.56 64.06
C THR A 190 -41.11 2.89 65.37
N TRP A 191 -39.90 3.46 65.30
CA TRP A 191 -39.18 3.96 66.47
C TRP A 191 -39.91 5.13 67.16
N SER A 192 -40.43 6.08 66.40
CA SER A 192 -41.22 7.19 66.95
C SER A 192 -42.51 6.70 67.61
N GLU A 193 -43.24 5.77 66.98
CA GLU A 193 -44.44 5.15 67.54
C GLU A 193 -44.13 4.39 68.83
N ARG A 194 -43.04 3.60 68.85
CA ARG A 194 -42.61 2.89 70.05
C ARG A 194 -42.21 3.84 71.17
N ARG A 195 -41.55 4.95 70.85
CA ARG A 195 -41.21 5.99 71.82
C ARG A 195 -42.47 6.64 72.41
N GLU A 196 -43.48 6.90 71.58
CA GLU A 196 -44.78 7.40 72.03
C GLU A 196 -45.50 6.37 72.93
N GLN A 197 -45.55 5.10 72.52
CA GLN A 197 -46.11 4.01 73.32
C GLN A 197 -45.43 3.88 74.69
N PHE A 198 -44.10 3.88 74.73
CA PHE A 198 -43.36 3.91 76.00
C PHE A 198 -43.67 5.16 76.82
N GLY A 199 -43.81 6.32 76.17
CA GLY A 199 -44.26 7.55 76.84
C GLY A 199 -45.61 7.38 77.52
N ARG A 200 -46.60 6.81 76.83
CA ARG A 200 -47.93 6.51 77.39
C ARG A 200 -47.86 5.53 78.57
N ILE A 201 -47.09 4.44 78.44
CA ILE A 201 -46.91 3.45 79.53
C ILE A 201 -46.26 4.10 80.77
N VAL A 202 -45.25 4.96 80.57
CA VAL A 202 -44.60 5.68 81.68
C VAL A 202 -45.58 6.64 82.35
N GLU A 203 -46.40 7.35 81.57
CA GLU A 203 -47.44 8.24 82.09
C GLU A 203 -48.50 7.47 82.89
N GLU A 204 -49.04 6.39 82.33
CA GLU A 204 -49.98 5.49 83.03
C GLU A 204 -49.35 4.88 84.28
N GLY A 205 -48.08 4.48 84.23
CA GLY A 205 -47.34 3.98 85.41
C GLY A 205 -47.08 5.06 86.47
N MET A 206 -47.00 6.33 86.09
CA MET A 206 -46.99 7.45 87.03
C MET A 206 -48.38 7.72 87.62
N GLN A 207 -49.44 7.65 86.81
CA GLN A 207 -50.82 7.77 87.27
C GLN A 207 -51.21 6.64 88.23
N LEU A 208 -50.84 5.39 87.93
CA LEU A 208 -51.05 4.26 88.81
C LEU A 208 -50.30 4.44 90.14
N ARG A 209 -49.06 4.96 90.12
CA ARG A 209 -48.33 5.31 91.34
C ARG A 209 -49.01 6.42 92.15
N ARG A 210 -49.67 7.39 91.49
CA ARG A 210 -50.49 8.39 92.17
C ARG A 210 -51.73 7.73 92.78
N LEU A 211 -52.48 6.95 92.01
CA LEU A 211 -53.63 6.19 92.51
C LEU A 211 -53.27 5.28 93.69
N ILE A 212 -52.15 4.54 93.64
CA ILE A 212 -51.69 3.71 94.76
C ILE A 212 -51.33 4.57 95.98
N ARG A 213 -50.74 5.75 95.78
CA ARG A 213 -50.46 6.68 96.88
C ARG A 213 -51.73 7.25 97.47
N ASP A 214 -52.65 7.69 96.63
CA ASP A 214 -53.93 8.26 97.01
C ASP A 214 -54.80 7.20 97.71
N GLU A 215 -54.81 5.96 97.21
CA GLU A 215 -55.47 4.80 97.84
C GLU A 215 -54.77 4.37 99.14
N LYS A 216 -53.43 4.40 99.19
CA LYS A 216 -52.67 4.18 100.45
C LYS A 216 -52.99 5.26 101.48
N GLU A 217 -53.05 6.53 101.09
CA GLU A 217 -53.40 7.67 101.94
C GLU A 217 -54.88 7.63 102.35
N GLU A 218 -55.78 7.12 101.50
CA GLU A 218 -57.19 6.86 101.80
C GLU A 218 -57.35 5.69 102.79
N VAL A 219 -56.55 4.62 102.65
CA VAL A 219 -56.48 3.51 103.63
C VAL A 219 -55.89 4.01 104.95
N GLU A 220 -54.85 4.84 104.93
CA GLU A 220 -54.25 5.44 106.14
C GLU A 220 -55.22 6.42 106.82
N ARG A 221 -56.07 7.15 106.07
CA ARG A 221 -57.19 7.95 106.62
C ARG A 221 -58.35 7.10 107.13
N ARG A 222 -58.55 5.89 106.59
CA ARG A 222 -59.63 4.97 107.00
C ARG A 222 -59.22 4.06 108.16
N GLU A 223 -57.93 3.87 108.37
CA GLU A 223 -57.34 3.14 109.51
C GLU A 223 -56.85 4.09 110.62
N GLY A 224 -56.63 5.38 110.34
CA GLY A 224 -56.21 6.40 111.31
C GLY A 224 -57.25 6.86 112.35
N MET A 225 -58.30 6.06 112.63
CA MET A 225 -59.33 6.40 113.63
C MET A 225 -59.61 5.26 114.65
N GLN A 226 -58.65 4.35 114.83
CA GLN A 226 -58.48 3.38 115.93
C GLN A 226 -57.02 2.89 115.78
N GLU A 227 -56.01 3.09 116.61
CA GLU A 227 -55.79 3.23 118.05
C GLU A 227 -54.35 3.84 118.16
N GLY A 228 -53.97 4.72 119.08
CA GLY A 228 -53.83 4.40 120.51
C GLY A 228 -52.60 3.50 120.74
N ASP A 229 -51.45 4.15 120.94
CA ASP A 229 -50.21 3.77 121.65
C ASP A 229 -50.12 2.41 122.37
N GLY A 230 -48.96 1.72 122.30
CA GLY A 230 -48.71 0.54 123.13
C GLY A 230 -47.53 -0.37 122.76
N GLU A 231 -46.32 0.08 123.10
CA GLU A 231 -45.10 -0.63 123.51
C GLU A 231 -45.12 -2.15 123.82
N GLY A 232 -44.06 -2.88 123.39
CA GLY A 232 -43.34 -3.83 124.26
C GLY A 232 -43.22 -5.32 123.86
N GLY A 233 -42.01 -5.72 123.45
CA GLY A 233 -41.34 -7.03 123.66
C GLY A 233 -41.94 -8.28 122.99
N ASP A 234 -41.25 -9.40 122.80
CA ASP A 234 -39.84 -9.80 122.68
C ASP A 234 -39.92 -11.31 122.31
N GLU A 235 -38.91 -11.84 121.60
CA GLU A 235 -38.58 -13.28 121.45
C GLU A 235 -39.64 -14.18 120.73
N ASP A 236 -39.35 -15.23 119.94
CA ASP A 236 -38.17 -16.02 119.65
C ASP A 236 -38.41 -16.88 118.38
N GLU A 237 -37.31 -17.37 117.79
CA GLU A 237 -37.10 -18.65 117.10
C GLU A 237 -38.26 -19.41 116.41
N SER A 238 -38.11 -19.64 115.09
CA SER A 238 -37.55 -20.91 114.56
C SER A 238 -38.07 -21.26 113.15
N SER A 239 -37.12 -21.43 112.24
CA SER A 239 -36.95 -22.57 111.33
C SER A 239 -38.17 -23.19 110.63
N THR A 240 -38.23 -23.15 109.29
CA THR A 240 -37.79 -24.26 108.41
C THR A 240 -38.34 -24.19 106.96
N LYS A 241 -37.44 -24.53 106.01
CA LYS A 241 -37.60 -25.26 104.73
C LYS A 241 -38.63 -24.74 103.70
N GLY A 242 -38.19 -24.27 102.53
CA GLY A 242 -37.78 -25.10 101.37
C GLY A 242 -38.79 -24.86 100.23
N ARG A 243 -38.50 -24.77 98.93
CA ARG A 243 -37.55 -25.47 98.05
C ARG A 243 -37.35 -24.67 96.75
N VAL A 244 -36.10 -24.65 96.29
CA VAL A 244 -35.54 -24.78 94.93
C VAL A 244 -36.44 -24.75 93.69
N SER A 245 -36.01 -23.97 92.68
CA SER A 245 -35.70 -24.33 91.26
C SER A 245 -35.16 -23.06 90.58
N GLY A 246 -33.98 -22.94 89.96
CA GLY A 246 -33.12 -23.91 89.27
C GLY A 246 -33.54 -24.02 87.79
N VAL A 247 -32.62 -23.76 86.84
CA VAL A 247 -32.72 -23.87 85.35
C VAL A 247 -33.00 -22.52 84.66
N ASN A 248 -32.27 -22.00 83.65
CA ASN A 248 -31.03 -22.34 82.96
C ASN A 248 -30.55 -21.06 82.25
N SER A 249 -29.26 -20.72 82.35
CA SER A 249 -28.54 -20.06 81.25
C SER A 249 -27.74 -21.15 80.53
N PRO A 250 -27.60 -21.09 79.20
CA PRO A 250 -26.34 -21.50 78.62
C PRO A 250 -25.71 -20.40 77.75
N ARG A 251 -24.43 -20.22 78.05
CA ARG A 251 -23.35 -19.50 77.38
C ARG A 251 -22.92 -20.25 76.09
N PRO A 252 -22.25 -19.58 75.13
CA PRO A 252 -21.79 -20.16 73.86
C PRO A 252 -20.44 -20.89 73.97
N GLU A 253 -20.25 -21.93 73.16
CA GLU A 253 -18.97 -22.49 72.65
C GLU A 253 -19.31 -23.21 71.31
N SER A 254 -18.74 -22.87 70.14
CA SER A 254 -17.39 -23.23 69.63
C SER A 254 -17.23 -24.73 69.37
N GLU A 255 -17.23 -25.18 68.10
CA GLU A 255 -16.14 -25.99 67.49
C GLU A 255 -16.46 -26.52 66.08
N ASP A 256 -15.46 -26.30 65.22
CA ASP A 256 -15.05 -26.89 63.94
C ASP A 256 -15.65 -28.20 63.42
N SER A 257 -15.92 -28.21 62.09
CA SER A 257 -15.40 -29.25 61.17
C SER A 257 -15.63 -28.92 59.68
N ALA A 258 -14.53 -28.51 59.04
CA ALA A 258 -13.94 -28.91 57.74
C ALA A 258 -14.76 -29.59 56.58
N PRO A 259 -14.24 -29.58 55.33
CA PRO A 259 -15.02 -29.52 54.07
C PRO A 259 -15.03 -30.85 53.23
N PRO A 260 -15.18 -30.80 51.87
CA PRO A 260 -16.26 -31.42 51.08
C PRO A 260 -15.96 -32.85 50.56
N PRO A 261 -16.87 -33.46 49.77
CA PRO A 261 -16.39 -33.95 48.47
C PRO A 261 -17.36 -33.83 47.29
N SER A 262 -16.71 -33.67 46.14
CA SER A 262 -17.17 -33.85 44.76
C SER A 262 -17.86 -35.19 44.47
N LEU A 263 -18.88 -35.16 43.60
CA LEU A 263 -19.21 -36.29 42.72
C LEU A 263 -19.39 -35.83 41.27
N LYS A 264 -18.71 -36.59 40.41
CA LYS A 264 -18.64 -36.54 38.95
C LYS A 264 -19.75 -37.40 38.34
N LEU A 265 -20.29 -36.97 37.19
CA LEU A 265 -20.72 -37.79 36.03
C LEU A 265 -20.60 -36.82 34.82
N GLN A 266 -19.69 -36.97 33.83
CA GLN A 266 -19.70 -37.90 32.67
C GLN A 266 -21.07 -37.97 31.97
N ALA A 267 -21.25 -37.88 30.65
CA ALA A 267 -20.41 -37.66 29.47
C ALA A 267 -21.34 -37.42 28.27
N ASP A 268 -20.91 -36.62 27.29
CA ASP A 268 -21.14 -36.72 25.82
C ASP A 268 -20.58 -35.42 25.21
N ARG A 269 -19.45 -35.36 24.49
CA ARG A 269 -18.90 -36.12 23.34
C ARG A 269 -19.74 -36.02 22.07
N LEU A 270 -19.47 -34.96 21.30
CA LEU A 270 -19.28 -35.07 19.85
C LEU A 270 -17.97 -34.38 19.45
N GLN A 271 -17.08 -35.16 18.85
CA GLN A 271 -15.84 -34.76 18.17
C GLN A 271 -16.10 -34.65 16.67
N ALA A 272 -15.42 -33.69 16.04
CA ALA A 272 -14.64 -33.82 14.78
C ALA A 272 -13.87 -32.49 14.61
N GLU A 273 -12.59 -32.38 15.02
CA GLU A 273 -11.36 -32.53 14.19
C GLU A 273 -11.39 -31.66 12.92
N THR A 274 -10.68 -30.52 12.80
CA THR A 274 -9.23 -30.23 12.68
C THR A 274 -8.47 -30.92 11.53
N ALA A 275 -8.25 -30.16 10.45
CA ALA A 275 -7.05 -30.06 9.59
C ALA A 275 -7.50 -29.28 8.33
N GLY A 276 -6.82 -28.32 7.73
CA GLY A 276 -5.47 -27.81 7.80
C GLY A 276 -5.21 -27.11 6.46
N ALA A 277 -4.51 -25.98 6.49
CA ALA A 277 -3.79 -25.35 5.39
C ALA A 277 -4.54 -24.70 4.20
N ALA A 278 -3.85 -23.67 3.68
CA ALA A 278 -3.96 -23.02 2.37
C ALA A 278 -4.94 -21.84 2.19
N SER A 279 -4.38 -20.62 2.29
CA SER A 279 -4.60 -19.59 1.26
C SER A 279 -4.22 -20.17 -0.12
N PRO A 280 -4.82 -19.75 -1.26
CA PRO A 280 -4.82 -18.33 -1.64
C PRO A 280 -6.01 -17.84 -2.53
N LEU A 281 -6.03 -16.52 -2.73
CA LEU A 281 -6.34 -15.78 -3.97
C LEU A 281 -7.78 -15.76 -4.58
N ARG A 282 -8.23 -14.51 -4.77
CA ARG A 282 -8.92 -13.92 -5.95
C ARG A 282 -10.25 -14.51 -6.44
N GLN A 283 -11.29 -13.68 -6.34
CA GLN A 283 -12.22 -13.23 -7.41
C GLN A 283 -13.40 -12.52 -6.68
N SER A 284 -14.06 -11.48 -7.18
CA SER A 284 -13.91 -10.59 -8.32
C SER A 284 -14.87 -9.42 -8.04
N MET A 285 -14.48 -8.20 -8.37
CA MET A 285 -15.40 -7.07 -8.39
C MET A 285 -16.30 -7.21 -9.62
N SER A 286 -17.61 -7.09 -9.40
CA SER A 286 -18.57 -6.83 -10.46
C SER A 286 -18.58 -5.33 -10.71
N MET A 287 -18.04 -4.92 -11.87
CA MET A 287 -18.40 -3.66 -12.50
C MET A 287 -18.81 -3.92 -13.95
N THR A 288 -19.89 -3.22 -14.26
CA THR A 288 -20.51 -2.84 -15.52
C THR A 288 -19.56 -2.31 -16.60
N GLU A 289 -20.13 -2.21 -17.82
CA GLU A 289 -19.59 -1.67 -19.09
C GLU A 289 -18.65 -2.62 -19.86
N GLU A 290 -18.53 -2.62 -21.18
CA GLU A 290 -19.29 -2.15 -22.34
C GLU A 290 -18.73 -2.95 -23.55
N LYS A 291 -19.43 -2.98 -24.68
CA LYS A 291 -18.98 -3.61 -25.93
C LYS A 291 -17.83 -2.81 -26.60
N GLY A 292 -16.83 -3.53 -27.13
CA GLY A 292 -15.90 -3.07 -28.15
C GLY A 292 -14.85 -4.16 -28.41
N GLU A 293 -15.07 -5.05 -29.38
CA GLU A 293 -14.42 -5.10 -30.71
C GLU A 293 -13.08 -5.86 -30.71
N ASP A 294 -13.15 -7.06 -31.31
CA ASP A 294 -12.06 -7.95 -31.71
C ASP A 294 -11.05 -7.26 -32.63
N VAL A 295 -9.75 -7.41 -32.35
CA VAL A 295 -8.72 -7.46 -33.39
C VAL A 295 -7.70 -8.54 -33.04
N ASP A 296 -7.66 -9.53 -33.93
CA ASP A 296 -6.80 -10.69 -34.03
C ASP A 296 -5.33 -10.27 -34.27
N MET A 297 -4.37 -10.87 -33.54
CA MET A 297 -2.94 -10.72 -33.80
C MET A 297 -2.30 -12.11 -33.84
N ALA A 298 -2.15 -12.62 -35.06
CA ALA A 298 -1.35 -13.79 -35.38
C ALA A 298 0.14 -13.48 -35.17
N ASP A 299 0.79 -14.31 -34.38
CA ASP A 299 2.23 -14.33 -34.11
C ASP A 299 2.88 -15.37 -35.03
N GLU A 300 3.58 -14.92 -36.07
CA GLU A 300 4.49 -15.75 -36.86
C GLU A 300 5.86 -15.06 -36.93
N GLY A 301 6.90 -15.77 -36.45
CA GLY A 301 8.28 -15.34 -36.63
C GLY A 301 9.31 -16.00 -35.71
N GLU A 302 9.27 -17.32 -35.55
CA GLU A 302 10.40 -18.09 -34.99
C GLU A 302 11.49 -18.22 -36.07
N VAL A 303 12.67 -17.66 -35.81
CA VAL A 303 13.82 -17.66 -36.73
C VAL A 303 14.78 -18.77 -36.29
N ASP A 304 14.97 -19.74 -37.18
CA ASP A 304 15.90 -20.88 -37.05
C ASP A 304 17.33 -20.42 -36.68
N GLU A 305 17.87 -21.01 -35.62
CA GLU A 305 19.30 -20.98 -35.29
C GLU A 305 20.07 -21.83 -36.31
N LEU A 306 20.79 -21.17 -37.22
CA LEU A 306 21.75 -21.83 -38.12
C LEU A 306 23.08 -22.06 -37.41
N GLU A 307 23.33 -23.33 -37.15
CA GLU A 307 24.57 -24.03 -36.82
C GLU A 307 25.73 -23.61 -37.75
N GLU A 308 26.72 -22.87 -37.21
CA GLU A 308 27.98 -22.61 -37.90
C GLU A 308 28.91 -23.83 -37.79
N GLY A 309 29.23 -24.40 -38.95
CA GLY A 309 30.09 -25.57 -39.11
C GLY A 309 31.59 -25.28 -38.96
N GLU A 310 32.28 -26.26 -38.39
CA GLU A 310 33.72 -26.46 -38.50
C GLU A 310 34.16 -26.59 -39.97
N ALA A 311 35.19 -25.85 -40.35
CA ALA A 311 36.08 -26.23 -41.44
C ALA A 311 37.52 -25.84 -41.10
N ASP A 312 38.33 -26.88 -40.99
CA ASP A 312 39.77 -26.96 -40.77
C ASP A 312 40.54 -26.52 -42.03
N GLU A 313 41.66 -25.78 -41.90
CA GLU A 313 42.89 -25.93 -42.72
C GLU A 313 44.02 -24.96 -42.30
N ARG A 314 44.99 -25.55 -41.59
CA ARG A 314 46.47 -25.59 -41.80
C ARG A 314 47.31 -24.33 -42.15
N ASP A 315 48.40 -24.27 -41.39
CA ASP A 315 49.79 -23.88 -41.70
C ASP A 315 50.09 -22.45 -42.18
N GLU A 316 50.77 -21.69 -41.31
CA GLU A 316 52.10 -21.17 -41.68
C GLU A 316 52.94 -20.81 -40.44
N LYS A 317 54.15 -21.38 -40.44
CA LYS A 317 55.18 -21.34 -39.40
C LYS A 317 56.25 -20.37 -39.87
N MET A 318 56.50 -19.28 -39.15
CA MET A 318 57.75 -18.51 -39.29
C MET A 318 58.22 -18.08 -37.90
N ASP A 319 59.27 -18.76 -37.46
CA ASP A 319 60.06 -18.47 -36.27
C ASP A 319 60.68 -17.07 -36.37
N THR A 320 60.58 -16.28 -35.29
CA THR A 320 61.54 -15.21 -34.98
C THR A 320 61.80 -15.19 -33.49
N THR A 321 62.85 -15.89 -33.07
CA THR A 321 63.78 -15.60 -31.95
C THR A 321 64.91 -16.60 -31.98
#